data_AF-A0A7R9G9U7-F1
#
_entry.id   AF-A0A7R9G9U7-F1
#
_cell.length_a   1.000
_cell.length_b   1.000
_cell.length_c   1.000
_cell.angle_alpha   90.00
_cell.angle_beta   90.00
_cell.angle_gamma   90.00
#
_symmetry.space_group_name_H-M   'P 1'
#
loop_
_entity.id
_entity.type
_entity.pdbx_description
1 polymer ?
#
loop_
_entity_poly.entity_id
_entity_poly.type
_entity_poly.pdbx_seq_one_letter_code
_entity_poly.pdbx_strand_id
1 'polypeptide(L)'
;MRWNASDFWRFWASEAGRRTAGTLVGVASVSGALLHIIPHGPLYEEYASIFQAYYEGFPVSLRPEVRELAEKVRDEVAASTSDNNVKFYVNCGFDPVTIGSTKTRFGATVGLPYNINYVSTEDINRVELNLNEKLFPSSSAEGKKVLETLILSKDAQKFLIARELEIAHSYRVWISAFSTAGIIFLVYLWSHKFNKHLNLFSRSWKWRATLYTILTAIALTIRMLLGDSYRNRLEMKADKFASELGPDFAAGGKEYLTKCLERNKMLRELLGDDGVKKYTPTGNEVALVRQQQPPLTHRLDVMQKIVEKWQEKNAVVSSKEANVP
;
A
#
# COMPACT_ATOMS: atom_id res chain seq x y z
N MET A 1 38.44 -14.68 -26.82
CA MET A 1 38.86 -13.29 -27.11
C MET A 1 38.95 -12.54 -25.78
N ARG A 2 40.16 -12.33 -25.23
CA ARG A 2 40.35 -11.66 -23.93
C ARG A 2 40.41 -10.15 -24.18
N TRP A 3 39.37 -9.42 -23.77
CA TRP A 3 39.37 -7.97 -23.78
C TRP A 3 40.25 -7.43 -22.65
N ASN A 4 41.20 -6.56 -22.96
CA ASN A 4 41.94 -5.81 -21.94
C ASN A 4 41.05 -4.67 -21.41
N ALA A 5 41.23 -4.29 -20.14
CA ALA A 5 40.41 -3.26 -19.48
C ALA A 5 40.43 -1.90 -20.21
N SER A 6 41.54 -1.57 -20.90
CA SER A 6 41.66 -0.36 -21.73
C SER A 6 40.70 -0.36 -22.92
N ASP A 7 40.53 -1.51 -23.57
CA ASP A 7 39.74 -1.63 -24.79
C ASP A 7 38.24 -1.56 -24.46
N PHE A 8 37.86 -2.12 -23.32
CA PHE A 8 36.50 -2.02 -22.78
C PHE A 8 36.08 -0.56 -22.57
N TRP A 9 36.90 0.24 -21.88
CA TRP A 9 36.57 1.65 -21.62
C TRP A 9 36.56 2.51 -22.89
N ARG A 10 37.42 2.18 -23.86
CA ARG A 10 37.45 2.84 -25.18
C ARG A 10 36.19 2.55 -25.99
N PHE A 11 35.70 1.31 -25.98
CA PHE A 11 34.43 0.94 -26.63
C PHE A 11 33.26 1.74 -26.06
N TRP A 12 33.10 1.82 -24.73
CA TRP A 12 31.99 2.58 -24.12
C TRP A 12 32.09 4.10 -24.30
N ALA A 13 33.27 4.63 -24.63
CA ALA A 13 33.43 6.03 -25.02
C ALA A 13 33.12 6.30 -26.51
N SER A 14 33.17 5.26 -27.35
CA SER A 14 32.89 5.35 -28.79
C SER A 14 31.41 5.64 -29.10
N GLU A 15 31.11 6.00 -30.34
CA GLU A 15 29.73 6.15 -30.79
C GLU A 15 28.94 4.83 -30.74
N ALA A 16 29.57 3.72 -31.15
CA ALA A 16 28.95 2.40 -31.09
C ALA A 16 28.56 2.01 -29.65
N GLY A 17 29.48 2.16 -28.70
CA GLY A 17 29.21 1.87 -27.29
C GLY A 17 28.13 2.78 -26.69
N ARG A 18 28.05 4.04 -27.11
CA ARG A 18 26.97 4.96 -26.70
C ARG A 18 25.60 4.54 -27.23
N ARG A 19 25.52 4.07 -28.49
CA ARG A 19 24.29 3.50 -29.04
C ARG A 19 23.87 2.24 -28.30
N THR A 20 24.82 1.33 -28.02
CA THR A 20 24.57 0.13 -27.22
C THR A 20 24.07 0.47 -25.82
N ALA A 21 24.67 1.48 -25.14
CA ALA A 21 24.22 1.94 -23.83
C ALA A 21 22.77 2.43 -23.88
N GLY A 22 22.42 3.23 -24.90
CA GLY A 22 21.04 3.69 -25.10
C GLY A 22 20.06 2.54 -25.28
N THR A 23 20.40 1.53 -26.08
CA THR A 23 19.57 0.31 -26.24
C THR A 23 19.40 -0.43 -24.92
N LEU A 24 20.49 -0.63 -24.17
CA LEU A 24 20.43 -1.31 -22.87
C LEU A 24 19.57 -0.56 -21.85
N VAL A 25 19.64 0.77 -21.83
CA VAL A 25 18.77 1.60 -21.00
C VAL A 25 17.31 1.50 -21.43
N GLY A 26 17.05 1.46 -22.74
CA GLY A 26 15.71 1.23 -23.28
C GLY A 26 15.13 -0.10 -22.78
N VAL A 27 15.91 -1.18 -22.91
CA VAL A 27 15.55 -2.50 -22.38
C VAL A 27 15.33 -2.44 -20.87
N ALA A 28 16.25 -1.86 -20.10
CA ALA A 28 16.13 -1.74 -18.65
C ALA A 28 14.89 -0.93 -18.20
N SER A 29 14.53 0.12 -18.96
CA SER A 29 13.35 0.94 -18.70
C SER A 29 12.06 0.14 -18.91
N VAL A 30 11.98 -0.60 -20.04
CA VAL A 30 10.84 -1.47 -20.34
C VAL A 30 10.75 -2.60 -19.32
N SER A 31 11.86 -3.28 -19.02
CA SER A 31 11.91 -4.32 -17.98
C SER A 31 11.49 -3.79 -16.62
N GLY A 32 11.94 -2.59 -16.23
CA GLY A 32 11.53 -1.94 -14.97
C GLY A 32 10.04 -1.64 -14.91
N ALA A 33 9.43 -1.20 -16.01
CA ALA A 33 7.97 -1.04 -16.09
C ALA A 33 7.24 -2.39 -16.00
N LEU A 34 7.72 -3.41 -16.70
CA LEU A 34 7.15 -4.75 -16.69
C LEU A 34 7.18 -5.39 -15.29
N LEU A 35 8.24 -5.15 -14.50
CA LEU A 35 8.31 -5.61 -13.11
C LEU A 35 7.18 -5.06 -12.22
N HIS A 36 6.60 -3.90 -12.57
CA HIS A 36 5.42 -3.37 -11.88
C HIS A 36 4.10 -3.84 -12.48
N ILE A 37 4.04 -4.05 -13.79
CA ILE A 37 2.81 -4.45 -14.49
C ILE A 37 2.53 -5.94 -14.34
N ILE A 38 3.55 -6.80 -14.42
CA ILE A 38 3.38 -8.26 -14.45
C ILE A 38 2.73 -8.80 -13.16
N PRO A 39 3.22 -8.48 -11.94
CA PRO A 39 2.62 -9.00 -10.70
C PRO A 39 1.23 -8.43 -10.41
N HIS A 40 0.88 -7.30 -11.02
CA HIS A 40 -0.41 -6.62 -10.84
C HIS A 40 -1.31 -6.74 -12.08
N GLY A 41 -0.95 -7.61 -13.02
CA GLY A 41 -1.64 -7.77 -14.29
C GLY A 41 -1.83 -9.25 -14.59
N PRO A 42 -1.03 -9.86 -15.48
CA PRO A 42 -1.18 -11.27 -15.83
C PRO A 42 -0.94 -12.25 -14.69
N LEU A 43 -0.08 -11.92 -13.72
CA LEU A 43 0.27 -12.81 -12.59
C LEU A 43 -0.36 -12.38 -11.25
N TYR A 44 -1.48 -11.65 -11.31
CA TYR A 44 -2.08 -11.07 -10.11
C TYR A 44 -2.64 -12.11 -9.14
N GLU A 45 -3.13 -13.26 -9.64
CA GLU A 45 -3.65 -14.33 -8.80
C GLU A 45 -2.53 -15.10 -8.09
N GLU A 46 -1.44 -15.42 -8.81
CA GLU A 46 -0.25 -16.04 -8.23
C GLU A 46 0.41 -15.10 -7.24
N TYR A 47 0.49 -13.80 -7.55
CA TYR A 47 1.01 -12.82 -6.61
C TYR A 47 0.11 -12.68 -5.36
N ALA A 48 -1.21 -12.78 -5.51
CA ALA A 48 -2.15 -12.80 -4.37
C ALA A 48 -1.99 -14.04 -3.48
N SER A 49 -1.66 -15.20 -4.06
CA SER A 49 -1.42 -16.43 -3.30
C SER A 49 -0.28 -16.34 -2.28
N ILE A 50 0.70 -15.44 -2.51
CA ILE A 50 1.78 -15.16 -1.56
C ILE A 50 1.23 -14.56 -0.25
N PHE A 51 0.14 -13.80 -0.35
CA PHE A 51 -0.50 -13.13 0.78
C PHE A 51 -1.74 -13.87 1.28
N GLN A 52 -2.20 -14.91 0.58
CA GLN A 52 -3.37 -15.69 0.96
C GLN A 52 -3.15 -16.37 2.31
N ALA A 53 -4.17 -16.35 3.17
CA ALA A 53 -4.16 -17.12 4.40
C ALA A 53 -4.43 -18.59 4.12
N TYR A 54 -3.67 -19.47 4.77
CA TYR A 54 -3.81 -20.91 4.70
C TYR A 54 -3.99 -21.51 6.10
N TYR A 55 -4.95 -22.41 6.24
CA TYR A 55 -5.16 -23.23 7.42
C TYR A 55 -5.08 -24.70 7.02
N GLU A 56 -4.21 -25.48 7.68
CA GLU A 56 -3.97 -26.90 7.36
C GLU A 56 -3.70 -27.17 5.87
N GLY A 57 -3.03 -26.23 5.18
CA GLY A 57 -2.70 -26.33 3.76
C GLY A 57 -3.81 -25.92 2.79
N PHE A 58 -4.99 -25.53 3.29
CA PHE A 58 -6.11 -25.06 2.47
C PHE A 58 -6.30 -23.54 2.58
N PRO A 59 -6.67 -22.85 1.49
CA PRO A 59 -6.90 -21.41 1.53
C PRO A 59 -8.13 -21.08 2.39
N VAL A 60 -7.93 -20.21 3.37
CA VAL A 60 -9.00 -19.72 4.23
C VAL A 60 -9.95 -18.87 3.39
N SER A 61 -11.23 -19.25 3.39
CA SER A 61 -12.28 -18.54 2.69
C SER A 61 -12.94 -17.48 3.57
N LEU A 62 -13.49 -16.44 2.95
CA LEU A 62 -14.36 -15.48 3.64
C LEU A 62 -15.60 -16.20 4.18
N ARG A 63 -15.99 -15.86 5.41
CA ARG A 63 -17.29 -16.27 5.95
C ARG A 63 -18.42 -15.75 5.03
N PRO A 64 -19.53 -16.49 4.86
CA PRO A 64 -20.61 -16.10 3.95
C PRO A 64 -21.13 -14.68 4.18
N GLU A 65 -21.24 -14.25 5.44
CA GLU A 65 -21.72 -12.93 5.83
C GLU A 65 -20.77 -11.82 5.39
N VAL A 66 -19.45 -12.05 5.50
CA VAL A 66 -18.42 -11.10 5.08
C VAL A 66 -18.36 -11.03 3.56
N ARG A 67 -18.51 -12.18 2.88
CA ARG A 67 -18.57 -12.22 1.42
C ARG A 67 -19.78 -11.43 0.89
N GLU A 68 -20.96 -11.67 1.45
CA GLU A 68 -22.18 -10.94 1.09
C GLU A 68 -22.03 -9.44 1.36
N LEU A 69 -21.42 -9.06 2.49
CA LEU A 69 -21.11 -7.67 2.80
C LEU A 69 -20.16 -7.05 1.77
N ALA A 70 -19.10 -7.78 1.38
CA ALA A 70 -18.13 -7.30 0.42
C ALA A 70 -18.73 -7.12 -0.98
N GLU A 71 -19.62 -8.03 -1.39
CA GLU A 71 -20.37 -7.91 -2.64
C GLU A 71 -21.33 -6.71 -2.61
N LYS A 72 -22.09 -6.52 -1.51
CA LYS A 72 -22.95 -5.35 -1.34
C LYS A 72 -22.18 -4.02 -1.41
N VAL A 73 -21.08 -3.92 -0.67
CA VAL A 73 -20.24 -2.71 -0.67
C VAL A 73 -19.61 -2.49 -2.04
N ARG A 74 -19.18 -3.56 -2.73
CA ARG A 74 -18.69 -3.45 -4.11
C ARG A 74 -19.76 -2.89 -5.03
N ASP A 75 -21.00 -3.33 -4.90
CA ASP A 75 -22.09 -2.87 -5.77
C ASP A 75 -22.48 -1.41 -5.45
N GLU A 76 -22.45 -0.99 -4.18
CA GLU A 76 -22.61 0.41 -3.75
C GLU A 76 -21.49 1.31 -4.30
N VAL A 77 -20.24 0.85 -4.23
CA VAL A 77 -19.07 1.57 -4.80
C VAL A 77 -19.10 1.54 -6.33
N ALA A 78 -19.55 0.46 -6.95
CA ALA A 78 -19.63 0.32 -8.40
C ALA A 78 -20.70 1.24 -9.01
N ALA A 79 -21.80 1.47 -8.29
CA ALA A 79 -22.76 2.50 -8.66
C ALA A 79 -22.12 3.90 -8.76
N SER A 80 -21.02 4.13 -8.03
CA SER A 80 -20.21 5.34 -8.13
C SER A 80 -19.01 5.24 -9.09
N THR A 81 -18.55 4.03 -9.42
CA THR A 81 -17.34 3.76 -10.22
C THR A 81 -17.56 2.57 -11.16
N SER A 82 -17.62 2.80 -12.46
CA SER A 82 -18.12 1.86 -13.50
C SER A 82 -17.28 0.57 -13.77
N ASP A 83 -16.74 -0.11 -12.76
CA ASP A 83 -15.75 -1.18 -12.92
C ASP A 83 -15.90 -2.31 -11.88
N ASN A 84 -16.30 -3.52 -12.32
CA ASN A 84 -16.76 -4.61 -11.44
C ASN A 84 -15.79 -5.79 -11.26
N ASN A 85 -14.59 -5.77 -11.87
CA ASN A 85 -13.69 -6.94 -11.84
C ASN A 85 -12.76 -6.92 -10.60
N VAL A 86 -13.36 -6.93 -9.40
CA VAL A 86 -12.65 -7.06 -8.13
C VAL A 86 -13.05 -8.35 -7.42
N LYS A 87 -12.06 -9.18 -7.09
CA LYS A 87 -12.23 -10.40 -6.29
C LYS A 87 -11.76 -10.18 -4.85
N PHE A 88 -12.41 -10.83 -3.89
CA PHE A 88 -12.03 -10.76 -2.48
C PHE A 88 -11.45 -12.09 -1.99
N TYR A 89 -10.42 -12.02 -1.16
CA TYR A 89 -9.83 -13.18 -0.49
C TYR A 89 -9.37 -12.81 0.93
N VAL A 90 -9.01 -13.80 1.74
CA VAL A 90 -8.47 -13.57 3.09
C VAL A 90 -6.95 -13.58 3.02
N ASN A 91 -6.31 -12.50 3.46
CA ASN A 91 -4.86 -12.45 3.53
C ASN A 91 -4.34 -12.93 4.90
N CYS A 92 -3.06 -13.28 4.98
CA CYS A 92 -2.41 -13.79 6.19
C CYS A 92 -2.05 -12.71 7.23
N GLY A 93 -2.41 -11.44 6.97
CA GLY A 93 -2.04 -10.29 7.80
C GLY A 93 -3.22 -9.64 8.50
N PHE A 94 -2.94 -8.66 9.36
CA PHE A 94 -3.96 -7.84 10.02
C PHE A 94 -4.25 -6.51 9.31
N ASP A 95 -3.61 -6.28 8.16
CA ASP A 95 -3.81 -5.09 7.33
C ASP A 95 -4.21 -5.54 5.92
N PRO A 96 -5.10 -4.80 5.25
CA PRO A 96 -5.58 -5.18 3.94
C PRO A 96 -4.49 -5.06 2.87
N VAL A 97 -4.61 -5.84 1.80
CA VAL A 97 -3.67 -5.83 0.67
C VAL A 97 -4.44 -5.78 -0.65
N THR A 98 -4.27 -4.70 -1.41
CA THR A 98 -4.79 -4.60 -2.78
C THR A 98 -3.74 -4.95 -3.83
N ILE A 99 -4.06 -5.93 -4.67
CA ILE A 99 -3.22 -6.41 -5.78
C ILE A 99 -3.96 -6.17 -7.10
N GLY A 100 -3.26 -5.59 -8.07
CA GLY A 100 -3.85 -5.25 -9.35
C GLY A 100 -4.51 -3.88 -9.34
N SER A 101 -5.29 -3.62 -10.38
CA SER A 101 -6.05 -2.38 -10.55
C SER A 101 -7.15 -2.57 -11.58
N THR A 102 -8.33 -2.01 -11.32
CA THR A 102 -9.44 -2.03 -12.28
C THR A 102 -9.12 -1.20 -13.53
N LYS A 103 -8.15 -0.27 -13.45
CA LYS A 103 -7.61 0.47 -14.61
C LYS A 103 -6.70 -0.38 -15.51
N THR A 104 -6.62 -1.69 -15.25
CA THR A 104 -5.97 -2.67 -16.10
C THR A 104 -7.02 -3.64 -16.62
N ARG A 105 -6.77 -4.24 -17.79
CA ARG A 105 -7.68 -5.27 -18.35
C ARG A 105 -7.81 -6.54 -17.50
N PHE A 106 -6.92 -6.73 -16.53
CA PHE A 106 -6.85 -7.96 -15.72
C PHE A 106 -7.74 -7.88 -14.47
N GLY A 107 -8.09 -6.67 -14.02
CA GLY A 107 -8.85 -6.45 -12.79
C GLY A 107 -7.97 -6.32 -11.55
N ALA A 108 -8.59 -6.54 -10.39
CA ALA A 108 -7.92 -6.44 -9.09
C ALA A 108 -8.40 -7.52 -8.12
N THR A 109 -7.60 -7.78 -7.10
CA THR A 109 -7.95 -8.58 -5.93
C THR A 109 -7.69 -7.79 -4.67
N VAL A 110 -8.61 -7.91 -3.71
CA VAL A 110 -8.51 -7.29 -2.39
C VAL A 110 -8.40 -8.41 -1.37
N GLY A 111 -7.23 -8.48 -0.73
CA GLY A 111 -6.96 -9.32 0.42
C GLY A 111 -7.44 -8.63 1.68
N LEU A 112 -8.51 -9.13 2.26
CA LEU A 112 -9.07 -8.64 3.51
C LEU A 112 -8.29 -9.23 4.69
N PRO A 113 -8.08 -8.46 5.77
CA PRO A 113 -7.34 -8.91 6.95
C PRO A 113 -7.88 -10.24 7.49
N TYR A 114 -6.99 -11.09 8.00
CA TYR A 114 -7.35 -12.38 8.57
C TYR A 114 -8.45 -12.28 9.64
N ASN A 115 -8.38 -11.23 10.46
CA ASN A 115 -9.33 -10.95 11.54
C ASN A 115 -10.71 -10.47 11.07
N ILE A 116 -10.94 -10.27 9.78
CA ILE A 116 -12.26 -9.89 9.26
C ILE A 116 -13.32 -10.98 9.49
N ASN A 117 -12.87 -12.24 9.60
CA ASN A 117 -13.74 -13.38 9.87
C ASN A 117 -14.07 -13.54 11.36
N TYR A 118 -13.46 -12.77 12.28
CA TYR A 118 -13.71 -12.91 13.72
C TYR A 118 -15.03 -12.25 14.11
N VAL A 119 -15.92 -13.02 14.75
CA VAL A 119 -17.18 -12.50 15.31
C VAL A 119 -17.06 -12.25 16.81
N SER A 120 -16.33 -13.12 17.50
CA SER A 120 -16.11 -13.00 18.94
C SER A 120 -14.67 -13.31 19.33
N THR A 121 -14.31 -13.07 20.58
CA THR A 121 -12.97 -13.36 21.11
C THR A 121 -12.67 -14.86 21.15
N GLU A 122 -13.71 -15.70 21.11
CA GLU A 122 -13.60 -17.17 21.12
C GLU A 122 -13.26 -17.73 19.73
N ASP A 123 -13.66 -17.03 18.66
CA ASP A 123 -13.34 -17.38 17.26
C ASP A 123 -11.85 -17.25 16.94
N ILE A 124 -11.11 -16.53 17.78
CA ILE A 124 -9.70 -16.28 17.56
C ILE A 124 -8.94 -17.56 17.88
N ASN A 125 -8.66 -18.35 16.83
CA ASN A 125 -7.95 -19.61 16.97
C ASN A 125 -6.56 -19.36 17.57
N ARG A 126 -6.41 -19.76 18.84
CA ARG A 126 -5.22 -19.49 19.66
C ARG A 126 -3.95 -20.14 19.11
N VAL A 127 -4.11 -21.19 18.30
CA VAL A 127 -3.01 -21.91 17.63
C VAL A 127 -2.51 -21.15 16.38
N GLU A 128 -3.33 -20.32 15.75
CA GLU A 128 -2.96 -19.55 14.54
C GLU A 128 -2.27 -18.21 14.88
N LEU A 129 -2.51 -17.67 16.08
CA LEU A 129 -1.75 -16.55 16.64
C LEU A 129 -0.32 -16.92 17.06
N ASN A 130 0.09 -18.20 16.92
CA ASN A 130 1.45 -18.70 17.18
C ASN A 130 2.55 -18.09 16.29
N LEU A 131 2.25 -17.05 15.51
CA LEU A 131 3.27 -16.14 14.98
C LEU A 131 4.05 -15.40 16.09
N ASN A 132 3.64 -15.48 17.36
CA ASN A 132 4.49 -15.46 18.56
C ASN A 132 3.59 -15.62 19.80
N GLU A 133 3.72 -16.67 20.61
CA GLU A 133 3.04 -16.76 21.92
C GLU A 133 3.37 -15.56 22.84
N LYS A 134 4.50 -14.89 22.60
CA LYS A 134 4.88 -13.61 23.23
C LYS A 134 3.92 -12.45 22.92
N LEU A 135 3.24 -12.47 21.77
CA LEU A 135 2.41 -11.36 21.30
C LEU A 135 1.03 -11.32 21.98
N PHE A 136 0.53 -12.42 22.53
CA PHE A 136 -0.83 -12.49 23.07
C PHE A 136 -0.90 -13.40 24.31
N PRO A 137 -0.37 -12.97 25.48
CA PRO A 137 -0.53 -13.71 26.73
C PRO A 137 -2.03 -13.81 27.08
N SER A 138 -2.64 -14.94 26.71
CA SER A 138 -4.10 -15.08 26.58
C SER A 138 -4.84 -15.08 27.92
N SER A 139 -4.10 -15.22 29.03
CA SER A 139 -4.59 -15.23 30.40
C SER A 139 -4.54 -13.86 31.09
N SER A 140 -3.85 -12.87 30.52
CA SER A 140 -3.72 -11.55 31.13
C SER A 140 -4.86 -10.61 30.71
N ALA A 141 -5.16 -9.60 31.55
CA ALA A 141 -6.19 -8.60 31.24
C ALA A 141 -5.81 -7.79 29.98
N GLU A 142 -4.51 -7.59 29.76
CA GLU A 142 -3.92 -6.92 28.61
C GLU A 142 -4.12 -7.75 27.34
N GLY A 143 -3.89 -9.07 27.40
CA GLY A 143 -4.12 -9.97 26.28
C GLY A 143 -5.57 -9.96 25.79
N LYS A 144 -6.54 -9.95 26.71
CA LYS A 144 -7.97 -9.84 26.35
C LYS A 144 -8.30 -8.53 25.64
N LYS A 145 -7.76 -7.40 26.11
CA LYS A 145 -7.92 -6.11 25.44
C LYS A 145 -7.36 -6.12 24.01
N VAL A 146 -6.22 -6.78 23.78
CA VAL A 146 -5.69 -6.88 22.42
C VAL A 146 -6.62 -7.68 21.51
N LEU A 147 -7.18 -8.79 21.99
CA LEU A 147 -8.12 -9.60 21.23
C LEU A 147 -9.38 -8.81 20.84
N GLU A 148 -9.87 -7.94 21.72
CA GLU A 148 -11.01 -7.05 21.43
C GLU A 148 -10.71 -6.07 20.29
N THR A 149 -9.46 -5.60 20.15
CA THR A 149 -9.07 -4.72 19.03
C THR A 149 -9.06 -5.45 17.68
N LEU A 150 -9.00 -6.77 17.67
CA LEU A 150 -8.99 -7.57 16.43
C LEU A 150 -10.40 -7.78 15.86
N ILE A 151 -11.45 -7.66 16.67
CA ILE A 151 -12.83 -7.82 16.21
C ILE A 151 -13.26 -6.52 15.53
N LEU A 152 -13.76 -6.58 14.31
CA LEU A 152 -14.24 -5.41 13.57
C LEU A 152 -15.76 -5.41 13.49
N SER A 153 -16.41 -4.28 13.80
CA SER A 153 -17.85 -4.13 13.55
C SER A 153 -18.17 -4.21 12.06
N LYS A 154 -19.45 -4.46 11.72
CA LYS A 154 -19.91 -4.46 10.32
C LYS A 154 -19.62 -3.14 9.62
N ASP A 155 -19.72 -2.02 10.32
CA ASP A 155 -19.45 -0.70 9.74
C ASP A 155 -17.96 -0.47 9.49
N ALA A 156 -17.10 -0.94 10.41
CA ALA A 156 -15.65 -0.94 10.20
C ALA A 156 -15.26 -1.84 9.00
N GLN A 157 -15.90 -2.99 8.84
CA GLN A 157 -15.71 -3.86 7.68
C GLN A 157 -16.17 -3.17 6.38
N LYS A 158 -17.34 -2.52 6.35
CA LYS A 158 -17.82 -1.74 5.20
C LYS A 158 -16.82 -0.68 4.77
N PHE A 159 -16.35 0.13 5.73
CA PHE A 159 -15.34 1.15 5.49
C PHE A 159 -14.07 0.56 4.88
N LEU A 160 -13.56 -0.52 5.47
CA LEU A 160 -12.33 -1.16 5.04
C LEU A 160 -12.44 -1.67 3.58
N ILE A 161 -13.56 -2.31 3.25
CA ILE A 161 -13.82 -2.85 1.91
C ILE A 161 -13.93 -1.70 0.90
N ALA A 162 -14.72 -0.66 1.19
CA ALA A 162 -14.88 0.49 0.31
C ALA A 162 -13.56 1.23 0.05
N ARG A 163 -12.73 1.38 1.09
CA ARG A 163 -11.40 1.98 0.99
C ARG A 163 -10.50 1.19 0.05
N GLU A 164 -10.42 -0.13 0.19
CA GLU A 164 -9.57 -0.96 -0.66
C GLU A 164 -10.09 -1.04 -2.10
N LEU A 165 -11.41 -0.97 -2.31
CA LEU A 165 -12.00 -0.84 -3.64
C LEU A 165 -11.55 0.45 -4.34
N GLU A 166 -11.50 1.59 -3.65
CA GLU A 166 -10.97 2.84 -4.23
C GLU A 166 -9.46 2.76 -4.51
N ILE A 167 -8.69 2.05 -3.67
CA ILE A 167 -7.28 1.76 -3.96
C ILE A 167 -7.14 0.89 -5.21
N ALA A 168 -8.00 -0.13 -5.37
CA ALA A 168 -8.07 -0.98 -6.55
C ALA A 168 -8.48 -0.17 -7.79
N HIS A 169 -9.32 0.84 -7.64
CA HIS A 169 -9.75 1.76 -8.70
C HIS A 169 -8.72 2.86 -9.06
N SER A 170 -7.45 2.69 -8.71
CA SER A 170 -6.42 3.70 -8.95
C SER A 170 -5.49 3.36 -10.11
N TYR A 171 -4.89 4.39 -10.72
CA TYR A 171 -3.81 4.25 -11.71
C TYR A 171 -2.45 3.89 -11.09
N ARG A 172 -2.41 3.36 -9.86
CA ARG A 172 -1.18 3.10 -9.10
C ARG A 172 -0.19 2.22 -9.86
N VAL A 173 -0.68 1.17 -10.52
CA VAL A 173 0.15 0.23 -11.30
C VAL A 173 0.84 0.97 -12.44
N TRP A 174 0.08 1.73 -13.23
CA TRP A 174 0.60 2.52 -14.35
C TRP A 174 1.56 3.62 -13.90
N ILE A 175 1.21 4.36 -12.85
CA ILE A 175 2.06 5.43 -12.31
C ILE A 175 3.39 4.85 -11.79
N SER A 176 3.38 3.71 -11.10
CA SER A 176 4.62 3.05 -10.65
C SER A 176 5.47 2.56 -11.82
N ALA A 177 4.84 1.98 -12.85
CA ALA A 177 5.53 1.49 -14.04
C ALA A 177 6.18 2.63 -14.85
N PHE A 178 5.40 3.66 -15.20
CA PHE A 178 5.88 4.79 -15.99
C PHE A 178 6.87 5.67 -15.22
N SER A 179 6.68 5.87 -13.91
CA SER A 179 7.66 6.61 -13.10
C SER A 179 9.01 5.90 -13.05
N THR A 180 9.02 4.57 -12.94
CA THR A 180 10.27 3.78 -12.90
C THR A 180 10.97 3.81 -14.26
N ALA A 181 10.25 3.55 -15.35
CA ALA A 181 10.82 3.66 -16.71
C ALA A 181 11.29 5.09 -17.02
N GLY A 182 10.50 6.09 -16.67
CA GLY A 182 10.82 7.50 -16.88
C GLY A 182 12.08 7.93 -16.14
N ILE A 183 12.26 7.51 -14.89
CA ILE A 183 13.47 7.84 -14.11
C ILE A 183 14.72 7.19 -14.70
N ILE A 184 14.66 5.92 -15.10
CA ILE A 184 15.80 5.23 -15.74
C ILE A 184 16.20 5.97 -17.03
N PHE A 185 15.22 6.33 -17.85
CA PHE A 185 15.44 7.07 -19.09
C PHE A 185 16.01 8.47 -18.84
N LEU A 186 15.49 9.21 -17.86
CA LEU A 186 15.98 10.54 -17.49
C LEU A 186 17.42 10.50 -16.99
N VAL A 187 17.79 9.51 -16.16
CA VAL A 187 19.17 9.34 -15.70
C VAL A 187 20.12 9.18 -16.88
N TYR A 188 19.74 8.39 -17.89
CA TYR A 188 20.54 8.24 -19.09
C TYR A 188 20.66 9.54 -19.89
N LEU A 189 19.54 10.25 -20.14
CA LEU A 189 19.56 11.51 -20.87
C LEU A 189 20.46 12.55 -20.20
N TRP A 190 20.33 12.72 -18.89
CA TRP A 190 21.15 13.66 -18.13
C TRP A 190 22.61 13.22 -18.08
N SER A 191 22.88 11.93 -17.87
CA SER A 191 24.23 11.37 -17.92
C SER A 191 24.89 11.64 -19.27
N HIS A 192 24.19 11.40 -20.37
CA HIS A 192 24.69 11.66 -21.72
C HIS A 192 24.97 13.15 -21.95
N LYS A 193 24.01 14.01 -21.56
CA LYS A 193 24.13 15.47 -21.68
C LYS A 193 25.33 16.00 -20.89
N PHE A 194 25.48 15.63 -19.62
CA PHE A 194 26.61 16.05 -18.80
C PHE A 194 27.95 15.51 -19.30
N ASN A 195 28.01 14.25 -19.73
CA ASN A 195 29.22 13.70 -20.32
C ASN A 195 29.69 14.48 -21.56
N LYS A 196 28.75 14.95 -22.40
CA LYS A 196 29.06 15.76 -23.58
C LYS A 196 29.47 17.18 -23.20
N HIS A 197 28.73 17.86 -22.33
CA HIS A 197 29.01 19.24 -21.93
C HIS A 197 30.32 19.37 -21.13
N LEU A 198 30.64 18.42 -20.27
CA LEU A 198 31.86 18.42 -19.46
C LEU A 198 33.03 17.69 -20.13
N ASN A 199 32.82 17.21 -21.37
CA ASN A 199 33.77 16.42 -22.14
C ASN A 199 34.36 15.24 -21.35
N LEU A 200 33.54 14.53 -20.57
CA LEU A 200 34.00 13.43 -19.70
C LEU A 200 34.38 12.17 -20.48
N PHE A 201 33.99 12.07 -21.74
CA PHE A 201 34.36 10.94 -22.60
C PHE A 201 35.88 10.91 -22.92
N SER A 202 36.53 12.07 -22.96
CA SER A 202 37.98 12.18 -23.14
C SER A 202 38.77 12.06 -21.83
N ARG A 203 38.08 12.09 -20.68
CA ARG A 203 38.67 11.99 -19.35
C ARG A 203 38.70 10.55 -18.83
N SER A 204 39.41 10.34 -17.72
CA SER A 204 39.43 9.07 -17.00
C SER A 204 38.02 8.57 -16.63
N TRP A 205 37.82 7.26 -16.68
CA TRP A 205 36.53 6.61 -16.37
C TRP A 205 36.01 6.93 -14.96
N LYS A 206 36.90 7.25 -14.01
CA LYS A 206 36.54 7.63 -12.63
C LYS A 206 35.56 8.80 -12.57
N TRP A 207 35.76 9.82 -13.41
CA TRP A 207 34.86 10.99 -13.46
C TRP A 207 33.45 10.61 -13.92
N ARG A 208 33.36 9.68 -14.87
CA ARG A 208 32.07 9.17 -15.36
C ARG A 208 31.39 8.32 -14.28
N ALA A 209 32.14 7.47 -13.59
CA ALA A 209 31.63 6.69 -12.47
C ALA A 209 31.07 7.60 -11.36
N THR A 210 31.80 8.64 -10.96
CA THR A 210 31.32 9.63 -9.98
C THR A 210 30.04 10.32 -10.43
N LEU A 211 29.98 10.78 -11.69
CA LEU A 211 28.77 11.39 -12.25
C LEU A 211 27.57 10.44 -12.17
N TYR A 212 27.74 9.19 -12.60
CA TYR A 212 26.66 8.21 -12.60
C TYR A 212 26.19 7.88 -11.19
N THR A 213 27.10 7.72 -10.23
CA THR A 213 26.74 7.51 -8.82
C THR A 213 25.90 8.67 -8.28
N ILE A 214 26.30 9.92 -8.55
CA ILE A 214 25.56 11.10 -8.10
C ILE A 214 24.17 11.15 -8.75
N LEU A 215 24.08 10.99 -10.07
CA LEU A 215 22.80 11.05 -10.78
C LEU A 215 21.85 9.92 -10.37
N THR A 216 22.37 8.71 -10.19
CA THR A 216 21.58 7.57 -9.71
C THR A 216 21.11 7.79 -8.27
N ALA A 217 21.95 8.31 -7.38
CA ALA A 217 21.54 8.62 -6.01
C ALA A 217 20.41 9.66 -5.99
N ILE A 218 20.53 10.74 -6.76
CA ILE A 218 19.48 11.76 -6.90
C ILE A 218 18.18 11.13 -7.45
N ALA A 219 18.29 10.34 -8.52
CA ALA A 219 17.16 9.69 -9.15
C ALA A 219 16.43 8.70 -8.23
N LEU A 220 17.18 7.93 -7.43
CA LEU A 220 16.62 7.03 -6.42
C LEU A 220 15.87 7.82 -5.34
N THR A 221 16.45 8.92 -4.85
CA THR A 221 15.79 9.80 -3.87
C THR A 221 14.49 10.38 -4.44
N ILE A 222 14.52 10.89 -5.67
CA ILE A 222 13.33 11.41 -6.36
C ILE A 222 12.27 10.31 -6.51
N ARG A 223 12.67 9.09 -6.90
CA ARG A 223 11.76 7.94 -7.04
C ARG A 223 11.10 7.57 -5.71
N MET A 224 11.85 7.60 -4.62
CA MET A 224 11.33 7.31 -3.28
C MET A 224 10.33 8.38 -2.85
N LEU A 225 10.70 9.67 -2.94
CA LEU A 225 9.84 10.78 -2.56
C LEU A 225 8.53 10.86 -3.35
N LEU A 226 8.61 10.65 -4.67
CA LEU A 226 7.42 10.61 -5.53
C LEU A 226 6.53 9.41 -5.19
N GLY A 227 7.13 8.25 -4.92
CA GLY A 227 6.42 7.04 -4.51
C GLY A 227 5.67 7.22 -3.20
N ASP A 228 6.33 7.76 -2.17
CA ASP A 228 5.72 8.00 -0.86
C ASP A 228 4.63 9.06 -0.93
N SER A 229 4.91 10.17 -1.63
CA SER A 229 3.92 11.25 -1.80
C SER A 229 2.68 10.76 -2.52
N TYR A 230 2.84 9.93 -3.56
CA TYR A 230 1.72 9.35 -4.27
C TYR A 230 0.95 8.35 -3.42
N ARG A 231 1.63 7.45 -2.70
CA ARG A 231 0.99 6.48 -1.79
C ARG A 231 0.21 7.18 -0.69
N ASN A 232 0.80 8.19 -0.04
CA ASN A 232 0.12 8.97 1.00
C ASN A 232 -1.14 9.65 0.47
N ARG A 233 -1.07 10.27 -0.71
CA ARG A 233 -2.25 10.90 -1.33
C ARG A 233 -3.31 9.87 -1.68
N LEU A 234 -2.92 8.70 -2.20
CA LEU A 234 -3.84 7.64 -2.56
C LEU A 234 -4.56 7.08 -1.33
N GLU A 235 -3.83 6.79 -0.25
CA GLU A 235 -4.42 6.28 0.98
C GLU A 235 -5.36 7.30 1.63
N MET A 236 -4.97 8.57 1.71
CA MET A 236 -5.85 9.63 2.24
C MET A 236 -7.08 9.84 1.35
N LYS A 237 -6.94 9.72 0.02
CA LYS A 237 -8.07 9.81 -0.92
C LYS A 237 -9.04 8.65 -0.70
N ALA A 238 -8.51 7.43 -0.55
CA ALA A 238 -9.31 6.23 -0.34
C ALA A 238 -10.06 6.25 1.00
N ASP A 239 -9.39 6.69 2.08
CA ASP A 239 -10.03 6.90 3.38
C ASP A 239 -11.18 7.89 3.26
N LYS A 240 -10.92 9.05 2.65
CA LYS A 240 -11.92 10.10 2.48
C LYS A 240 -13.11 9.62 1.64
N PHE A 241 -12.83 8.96 0.51
CA PHE A 241 -13.87 8.41 -0.37
C PHE A 241 -14.79 7.45 0.38
N ALA A 242 -14.22 6.47 1.08
CA ALA A 242 -15.00 5.49 1.83
C ALA A 242 -15.89 6.16 2.89
N SER A 243 -15.37 7.14 3.62
CA SER A 243 -16.14 7.85 4.66
C SER A 243 -17.20 8.81 4.11
N GLU A 244 -17.08 9.24 2.86
CA GLU A 244 -18.07 10.12 2.21
C GLU A 244 -19.27 9.34 1.63
N LEU A 245 -19.21 8.00 1.58
CA LEU A 245 -20.33 7.15 1.13
C LEU A 245 -21.53 7.19 2.09
N GLY A 246 -21.29 7.33 3.40
CA GLY A 246 -22.37 7.40 4.38
C GLY A 246 -21.89 7.54 5.83
N PRO A 247 -22.82 7.85 6.76
CA PRO A 247 -22.51 8.01 8.18
C PRO A 247 -21.97 6.71 8.79
N ASP A 248 -22.50 5.55 8.39
CA ASP A 248 -22.04 4.23 8.83
C ASP A 248 -20.57 4.00 8.43
N PHE A 249 -20.19 4.33 7.19
CA PHE A 249 -18.81 4.20 6.72
C PHE A 249 -17.86 5.14 7.47
N ALA A 250 -18.29 6.37 7.77
CA ALA A 250 -17.49 7.31 8.54
C ALA A 250 -17.28 6.81 9.99
N ALA A 251 -18.34 6.31 10.64
CA ALA A 251 -18.26 5.73 11.98
C ALA A 251 -17.35 4.48 11.99
N GLY A 252 -17.51 3.61 10.99
CA GLY A 252 -16.68 2.43 10.79
C GLY A 252 -15.20 2.75 10.57
N GLY A 253 -14.90 3.80 9.79
CA GLY A 253 -13.53 4.27 9.59
C GLY A 253 -12.88 4.80 10.87
N LYS A 254 -13.65 5.50 11.70
CA LYS A 254 -13.18 5.95 13.02
C LYS A 254 -12.88 4.76 13.93
N GLU A 255 -13.76 3.77 13.98
CA GLU A 255 -13.56 2.55 14.76
C GLU A 255 -12.31 1.79 14.28
N TYR A 256 -12.21 1.52 12.98
CA TYR A 256 -11.09 0.79 12.40
C TYR A 256 -9.74 1.43 12.75
N LEU A 257 -9.60 2.75 12.53
CA LEU A 257 -8.35 3.46 12.82
C LEU A 257 -8.04 3.51 14.33
N THR A 258 -9.06 3.62 15.17
CA THR A 258 -8.89 3.57 16.63
C THR A 258 -8.37 2.21 17.06
N LYS A 259 -8.98 1.12 16.56
CA LYS A 259 -8.54 -0.25 16.85
C LYS A 259 -7.13 -0.53 16.34
N CYS A 260 -6.74 -0.03 15.16
CA CYS A 260 -5.36 -0.12 14.68
C CYS A 260 -4.37 0.57 15.62
N LEU A 261 -4.70 1.78 16.11
CA LEU A 261 -3.84 2.52 17.05
C LEU A 261 -3.73 1.80 18.40
N GLU A 262 -4.85 1.31 18.94
CA GLU A 262 -4.88 0.54 20.18
C GLU A 262 -4.08 -0.74 20.05
N ARG A 263 -4.30 -1.52 19.00
CA ARG A 263 -3.50 -2.70 18.66
C ARG A 263 -2.01 -2.38 18.65
N ASN A 264 -1.60 -1.32 17.96
CA ASN A 264 -0.18 -0.95 17.87
C ASN A 264 0.42 -0.51 19.22
N LYS A 265 -0.34 0.21 20.06
CA LYS A 265 0.09 0.55 21.43
C LYS A 265 0.29 -0.70 22.28
N MET A 266 -0.65 -1.64 22.22
CA MET A 266 -0.55 -2.88 22.97
C MET A 266 0.62 -3.74 22.46
N LEU A 267 0.80 -3.85 21.14
CA LEU A 267 1.94 -4.54 20.54
C LEU A 267 3.27 -3.91 20.94
N ARG A 268 3.32 -2.58 21.10
CA ARG A 268 4.51 -1.88 21.60
C ARG A 268 4.89 -2.36 23.01
N GLU A 269 3.91 -2.51 23.89
CA GLU A 269 4.11 -2.94 25.27
C GLU A 269 4.46 -4.43 25.35
N LEU A 270 3.73 -5.27 24.64
CA LEU A 270 3.89 -6.73 24.66
C LEU A 270 5.22 -7.20 24.06
N LEU A 271 5.72 -6.50 23.04
CA LEU A 271 7.00 -6.82 22.41
C LEU A 271 8.22 -6.22 23.13
N GLY A 272 8.03 -5.41 24.17
CA GLY A 272 9.13 -4.73 24.87
C GLY A 272 10.02 -3.92 23.91
N ASP A 273 11.33 -4.15 23.94
CA ASP A 273 12.33 -3.43 23.13
C ASP A 273 12.06 -3.52 21.61
N ASP A 274 11.56 -4.65 21.13
CA ASP A 274 11.21 -4.82 19.71
C ASP A 274 9.94 -4.06 19.34
N GLY A 275 9.04 -3.89 20.30
CA GLY A 275 7.84 -3.06 20.17
C GLY A 275 8.17 -1.58 20.08
N VAL A 276 9.09 -1.10 20.93
CA VAL A 276 9.56 0.31 20.93
C VAL A 276 10.21 0.70 19.61
N LYS A 277 10.90 -0.23 18.94
CA LYS A 277 11.48 0.00 17.61
C LYS A 277 10.45 0.07 16.49
N LYS A 278 9.29 -0.57 16.65
CA LYS A 278 8.24 -0.66 15.63
C LYS A 278 7.15 0.40 15.81
N TYR A 279 6.80 0.75 17.04
CA TYR A 279 5.64 1.58 17.35
C TYR A 279 5.98 2.74 18.29
N THR A 280 5.40 3.91 18.00
CA THR A 280 5.46 5.08 18.86
C THR A 280 4.52 4.90 20.07
N PRO A 281 4.70 5.66 21.18
CA PRO A 281 3.76 5.66 22.30
C PRO A 281 2.31 6.01 21.89
N THR A 282 2.14 6.73 20.78
CA THR A 282 0.83 7.07 20.24
C THR A 282 0.20 5.97 19.37
N GLY A 283 0.92 4.89 19.06
CA GLY A 283 0.44 3.79 18.21
C GLY A 283 0.76 3.94 16.71
N ASN A 284 1.55 4.95 16.32
CA ASN A 284 2.03 5.07 14.93
C ASN A 284 3.22 4.14 14.70
N GLU A 285 3.48 3.79 13.45
CA GLU A 285 4.70 3.07 13.08
C GLU A 285 5.93 3.99 13.14
N VAL A 286 7.03 3.49 13.67
CA VAL A 286 8.31 4.21 13.71
C VAL A 286 9.01 4.06 12.37
N ALA A 287 9.18 5.18 11.67
CA ALA A 287 9.95 5.24 10.43
C ALA A 287 11.36 5.74 10.74
N LEU A 288 12.38 4.87 10.62
CA LEU A 288 13.78 5.26 10.85
C LEU A 288 14.31 6.24 9.81
N VAL A 289 14.04 5.98 8.53
CA VAL A 289 14.61 6.75 7.40
C VAL A 289 13.53 7.24 6.44
N ARG A 290 12.41 6.52 6.32
CA ARG A 290 11.40 6.76 5.30
C ARG A 290 10.02 6.36 5.80
N GLN A 291 9.11 7.33 5.86
CA GLN A 291 7.71 7.10 6.20
C GLN A 291 6.89 6.89 4.92
N GLN A 292 6.48 5.65 4.66
CA GLN A 292 5.77 5.29 3.43
C GLN A 292 4.26 5.51 3.50
N GLN A 293 3.70 5.64 4.71
CA GLN A 293 2.27 5.76 4.96
C GLN A 293 1.97 6.94 5.90
N PRO A 294 0.81 7.60 5.75
CA PRO A 294 0.43 8.67 6.66
C PRO A 294 0.26 8.12 8.08
N PRO A 295 0.70 8.85 9.12
CA PRO A 295 0.51 8.42 10.51
C PRO A 295 -0.95 8.09 10.77
N LEU A 296 -1.21 6.97 11.46
CA LEU A 296 -2.56 6.55 11.84
C LEU A 296 -3.28 7.64 12.65
N THR A 297 -2.57 8.37 13.51
CA THR A 297 -3.14 9.52 14.25
C THR A 297 -3.66 10.61 13.32
N HIS A 298 -2.89 10.97 12.28
CA HIS A 298 -3.32 11.98 11.31
C HIS A 298 -4.54 11.50 10.51
N ARG A 299 -4.58 10.22 10.13
CA ARG A 299 -5.74 9.62 9.46
C ARG A 299 -6.98 9.67 10.36
N LEU A 300 -6.83 9.36 11.64
CA LEU A 300 -7.91 9.41 12.63
C LEU A 300 -8.44 10.84 12.82
N ASP A 301 -7.57 11.85 12.87
CA ASP A 301 -7.99 13.26 12.99
C ASP A 301 -8.83 13.71 11.79
N VAL A 302 -8.44 13.30 10.58
CA VAL A 302 -9.22 13.57 9.36
C VAL A 302 -10.56 12.83 9.42
N MET A 303 -10.57 11.60 9.89
CA MET A 303 -11.78 10.78 10.03
C MET A 303 -12.78 11.41 11.01
N GLN A 304 -12.31 11.90 12.16
CA GLN A 304 -13.14 12.57 13.16
C GLN A 304 -13.86 13.78 12.57
N LYS A 305 -13.15 14.61 11.80
CA LYS A 305 -13.75 15.77 11.10
C LYS A 305 -14.83 15.36 10.10
N ILE A 306 -14.71 14.20 9.45
CA ILE A 306 -15.74 13.71 8.53
C ILE A 306 -16.98 13.22 9.30
N VAL A 307 -16.77 12.53 10.43
CA VAL A 307 -17.87 12.11 11.31
C VAL A 307 -18.64 13.32 11.86
N GLU A 308 -17.93 14.35 12.32
CA GLU A 308 -18.54 15.60 12.81
C GLU A 308 -19.42 16.25 11.73
N LYS A 309 -18.93 16.34 10.48
CA LYS A 309 -19.72 16.86 9.35
C LYS A 309 -20.99 16.07 9.08
N TRP A 310 -20.95 14.74 9.22
CA TRP A 310 -22.14 13.91 9.09
C TRP A 310 -23.13 14.16 10.23
N GLN A 311 -22.65 14.33 11.46
CA GLN A 311 -23.49 14.66 12.61
C GLN A 311 -24.18 16.02 12.45
N GLU A 312 -23.43 17.04 12.02
CA GLU A 312 -23.98 18.37 11.72
C GLU A 312 -25.05 18.31 10.61
N LYS A 313 -24.76 17.59 9.52
CA LYS A 313 -25.71 17.42 8.41
C LYS A 313 -27.01 16.75 8.88
N ASN A 314 -26.91 15.71 9.70
CA ASN A 314 -28.06 15.00 10.24
C ASN A 314 -28.87 15.88 11.22
N ALA A 315 -28.20 16.70 12.05
CA ALA A 315 -28.86 17.65 12.93
C ALA A 315 -29.64 18.72 12.16
N VAL A 316 -29.08 19.24 11.06
CA VAL A 316 -29.76 20.20 10.19
C VAL A 316 -30.98 19.58 9.51
N VAL A 317 -30.88 18.35 9.00
CA VAL A 317 -32.03 17.65 8.39
C VAL A 317 -33.15 17.44 9.40
N SER A 318 -32.82 16.93 10.59
CA SER A 318 -33.79 16.72 11.67
C SER A 318 -34.48 18.02 12.11
N SER A 319 -33.74 19.13 12.17
CA SER A 319 -34.31 20.45 12.50
C SER A 319 -35.25 21.01 11.42
N LYS A 320 -35.04 20.63 10.15
CA LYS A 320 -35.91 21.02 9.03
C LYS A 320 -37.19 20.21 9.02
N GLU A 321 -37.10 18.90 9.25
CA GLU A 321 -38.25 18.00 9.34
C GLU A 321 -39.16 18.35 10.55
N ALA A 322 -38.58 18.76 11.67
CA ALA A 322 -39.32 19.24 12.83
C ALA A 322 -40.06 20.57 12.63
N ASN A 323 -39.74 21.32 11.56
CA ASN A 323 -40.32 22.63 11.24
C ASN A 323 -41.28 22.59 10.03
N VAL A 324 -41.64 21.41 9.52
CA VAL A 324 -42.70 21.26 8.51
C VAL A 324 -44.03 21.02 9.25
N PRO A 325 -44.98 21.97 9.21
CA PRO A 325 -46.27 21.87 9.92
C PRO A 325 -47.21 20.81 9.35
#